data_AF-A0A259CGI2-F1
#
_entry.id   AF-A0A259CGI2-F1
#
_cell.length_a   1.000
_cell.length_b   1.000
_cell.length_c   1.000
_cell.angle_alpha   90.00
_cell.angle_beta   90.00
_cell.angle_gamma   90.00
#
_symmetry.space_group_name_H-M   'P 1'
#
loop_
_entity.id
_entity.type
_entity.pdbx_description
1 polymer ?
#
loop_
_entity_poly.entity_id
_entity_poly.type
_entity_poly.pdbx_seq_one_letter_code
_entity_poly.pdbx_strand_id
1 'polypeptide(L)'
;TPDWMIQRLCNAGQRSISALVDISNYVMLEMGQPTHVFDIDKLTGALSVRWAKPGETLELLNGQIVTLQGPDSAGKLQDAGVVADQSGPVALAGIMGGNHCAVTDDTQNIYVEAAYWQPSAIQGRARRFNFSTDAAHRFERGVDPQNTVNCLEYLTALIVEVCGGQVGPIDDQVLDVPGRKPVSMRLARAMKVIGIPLTKEIVADVFKRLGFEFNLEASDVFVVTPPSYRFDIEIEEDLIEEVARMYGFENIPDVPPVAALKMSAKAEAKRGVHLLRQRLAIEGYQEAVNFGFTDLESEQRLTGVTEKDVIAVLNPIANQYGVMRSNLWGGLLNNLKSNLNRGAARVRLFEAGRVFKRDLNVQE
;
A
#
# COMPACT_ATOMS: atom_id res chain seq x y z
N THR A 1 32.19 -4.72 -6.78
CA THR A 1 31.06 -5.54 -7.26
C THR A 1 31.35 -6.05 -8.65
N PRO A 2 31.11 -7.33 -8.98
CA PRO A 2 31.30 -7.84 -10.34
C PRO A 2 30.40 -7.16 -11.38
N ASP A 3 30.89 -6.99 -12.61
CA ASP A 3 30.18 -6.26 -13.67
C ASP A 3 28.79 -6.83 -13.99
N TRP A 4 28.65 -8.15 -13.96
CA TRP A 4 27.38 -8.83 -14.24
C TRP A 4 26.29 -8.46 -13.21
N MET A 5 26.68 -8.26 -11.94
CA MET A 5 25.76 -7.90 -10.86
C MET A 5 25.38 -6.43 -10.96
N ILE A 6 26.35 -5.56 -11.25
CA ILE A 6 26.10 -4.13 -11.50
C ILE A 6 25.11 -3.97 -12.66
N GLN A 7 25.30 -4.69 -13.76
CA GLN A 7 24.41 -4.61 -14.92
C GLN A 7 22.98 -5.04 -14.58
N ARG A 8 22.81 -6.13 -13.82
CA ARG A 8 21.48 -6.61 -13.38
C ARG A 8 20.79 -5.60 -12.46
N LEU A 9 21.52 -5.03 -11.50
CA LEU A 9 21.00 -3.98 -10.60
C LEU A 9 20.56 -2.73 -11.38
N CYS A 10 21.41 -2.24 -12.28
CA CYS A 10 21.11 -1.06 -13.11
C CYS A 10 19.87 -1.28 -13.99
N ASN A 11 19.73 -2.47 -14.58
CA ASN A 11 18.55 -2.83 -15.38
C ASN A 11 17.26 -2.93 -14.54
N ALA A 12 17.38 -3.15 -13.24
CA ALA A 12 16.27 -3.11 -12.27
C ALA A 12 16.06 -1.72 -11.64
N GLY A 13 16.79 -0.69 -12.11
CA GLY A 13 16.67 0.69 -11.62
C GLY A 13 17.45 0.99 -10.34
N GLN A 14 18.34 0.09 -9.90
CA GLN A 14 19.21 0.28 -8.73
C GLN A 14 20.60 0.73 -9.16
N ARG A 15 21.16 1.72 -8.45
CA ARG A 15 22.58 2.11 -8.61
C ARG A 15 23.47 1.20 -7.76
N SER A 16 24.66 0.91 -8.26
CA SER A 16 25.71 0.27 -7.45
C SER A 16 26.24 1.25 -6.40
N ILE A 17 26.47 0.78 -5.17
CA ILE A 17 26.93 1.57 -4.03
C ILE A 17 28.21 0.97 -3.45
N SER A 18 28.14 -0.26 -2.93
CA SER A 18 29.26 -0.99 -2.36
C SER A 18 29.00 -2.48 -2.51
N ALA A 19 30.03 -3.32 -2.44
CA ALA A 19 29.89 -4.75 -2.69
C ALA A 19 28.81 -5.42 -1.80
N LEU A 20 28.82 -5.15 -0.49
CA LEU A 20 27.85 -5.74 0.45
C LEU A 20 26.43 -5.24 0.21
N VAL A 21 26.25 -3.94 -0.07
CA VAL A 21 24.93 -3.36 -0.37
C VAL A 21 24.41 -3.88 -1.71
N ASP A 22 25.27 -3.99 -2.71
CA ASP A 22 24.93 -4.48 -4.04
C ASP A 22 24.50 -5.95 -3.99
N ILE A 23 25.21 -6.80 -3.23
CA ILE A 23 24.85 -8.21 -3.04
C ILE A 23 23.50 -8.33 -2.32
N SER A 24 23.30 -7.57 -1.24
CA SER A 24 22.01 -7.52 -0.52
C SER A 24 20.86 -7.10 -1.43
N ASN A 25 21.03 -6.01 -2.19
CA ASN A 25 20.02 -5.52 -3.13
C ASN A 25 19.77 -6.51 -4.28
N TYR A 26 20.82 -7.18 -4.74
CA TYR A 26 20.75 -8.17 -5.80
C TYR A 26 19.90 -9.38 -5.36
N VAL A 27 20.19 -9.94 -4.19
CA VAL A 27 19.41 -11.05 -3.62
C VAL A 27 17.96 -10.63 -3.34
N MET A 28 17.74 -9.41 -2.85
CA MET A 28 16.38 -8.88 -2.68
C MET A 28 15.60 -8.79 -4.00
N LEU A 29 16.27 -8.45 -5.11
CA LEU A 29 15.63 -8.38 -6.42
C LEU A 29 15.40 -9.77 -7.03
N GLU A 30 16.34 -10.70 -6.85
CA GLU A 30 16.26 -12.04 -7.41
C GLU A 30 15.30 -12.96 -6.62
N MET A 31 15.32 -12.89 -5.29
CA MET A 31 14.56 -13.78 -4.40
C MET A 31 13.41 -13.10 -3.66
N GLY A 32 13.30 -11.77 -3.75
CA GLY A 32 12.24 -11.02 -3.08
C GLY A 32 12.46 -10.79 -1.58
N GLN A 33 13.59 -11.25 -1.01
CA GLN A 33 13.92 -11.15 0.42
C GLN A 33 14.82 -9.94 0.70
N PRO A 34 14.34 -8.89 1.37
CA PRO A 34 15.22 -7.84 1.85
C PRO A 34 16.11 -8.37 2.98
N THR A 35 17.37 -7.95 2.98
CA THR A 35 18.38 -8.30 3.98
C THR A 35 19.12 -7.06 4.46
N HIS A 36 19.79 -7.16 5.60
CA HIS A 36 20.64 -6.09 6.13
C HIS A 36 22.01 -6.61 6.52
N VAL A 37 23.04 -5.76 6.41
CA VAL A 37 24.40 -6.10 6.79
C VAL A 37 24.88 -5.05 7.78
N PHE A 38 25.20 -5.50 8.98
CA PHE A 38 25.77 -4.70 10.05
C PHE A 38 27.28 -4.88 10.12
N ASP A 39 27.98 -3.82 10.53
CA ASP A 39 29.33 -3.94 11.04
C ASP A 39 29.28 -4.52 12.45
N ILE A 40 29.71 -5.78 12.61
CA ILE A 40 29.59 -6.49 13.90
C ILE A 40 30.50 -5.90 14.98
N ASP A 41 31.60 -5.25 14.57
CA ASP A 41 32.55 -4.63 15.52
C ASP A 41 31.98 -3.34 16.12
N LYS A 42 30.94 -2.76 15.48
CA LYS A 42 30.20 -1.60 15.98
C LYS A 42 28.99 -1.97 16.84
N LEU A 43 28.62 -3.25 16.91
CA LEU A 43 27.52 -3.74 17.74
C LEU A 43 27.96 -3.99 19.18
N THR A 44 27.12 -3.65 20.14
CA THR A 44 27.37 -3.87 21.57
C THR A 44 26.53 -5.01 22.11
N GLY A 45 27.15 -6.18 22.29
CA GLY A 45 26.50 -7.35 22.88
C GLY A 45 25.49 -8.03 21.94
N ALA A 46 24.48 -8.68 22.51
CA ALA A 46 23.49 -9.43 21.74
C ALA A 46 22.43 -8.52 21.10
N LEU A 47 22.03 -8.86 19.88
CA LEU A 47 20.89 -8.24 19.21
C LEU A 47 19.57 -8.71 19.81
N SER A 48 18.60 -7.81 19.82
CA SER A 48 17.23 -8.03 20.28
C SER A 48 16.25 -7.38 19.33
N VAL A 49 15.16 -8.07 19.05
CA VAL A 49 14.06 -7.57 18.22
C VAL A 49 12.91 -7.23 19.15
N ARG A 50 12.47 -5.97 19.14
CA ARG A 50 11.44 -5.49 20.08
C ARG A 50 10.70 -4.28 19.53
N TRP A 51 9.61 -3.90 20.19
CA TRP A 51 9.00 -2.60 19.99
C TRP A 51 9.90 -1.48 20.56
N ALA A 52 9.86 -0.32 19.90
CA ALA A 52 10.52 0.88 20.39
C ALA A 52 9.95 1.32 21.75
N LYS A 53 10.82 1.85 22.62
CA LYS A 53 10.43 2.43 23.90
C LYS A 53 10.11 3.93 23.75
N PRO A 54 9.34 4.51 24.68
CA PRO A 54 9.10 5.96 24.71
C PRO A 54 10.38 6.77 24.74
N GLY A 55 10.46 7.75 23.84
CA GLY A 55 11.60 8.66 23.72
C GLY A 55 12.81 8.11 22.97
N GLU A 56 12.79 6.86 22.50
CA GLU A 56 13.89 6.34 21.67
C GLU A 56 13.99 7.08 20.34
N THR A 57 15.22 7.39 19.95
CA THR A 57 15.56 7.99 18.67
C THR A 57 16.58 7.13 17.94
N LEU A 58 16.63 7.25 16.62
CA LEU A 58 17.59 6.54 15.78
C LEU A 58 18.02 7.44 14.63
N GLU A 59 19.33 7.60 14.44
CA GLU A 59 19.90 8.16 13.22
C GLU A 59 19.98 7.07 12.15
N LEU A 60 19.30 7.28 11.04
CA LEU A 60 19.20 6.34 9.94
C LEU A 60 20.28 6.57 8.87
N LEU A 61 20.47 5.60 7.98
CA LEU A 61 21.46 5.66 6.88
C LEU A 61 21.30 6.87 5.94
N ASN A 62 20.14 7.51 5.91
CA ASN A 62 19.90 8.73 5.13
C ASN A 62 20.23 10.02 5.90
N GLY A 63 20.80 9.91 7.10
CA GLY A 63 21.16 11.03 7.98
C GLY A 63 19.99 11.62 8.77
N GLN A 64 18.77 11.08 8.64
CA GLN A 64 17.62 11.57 9.40
C GLN A 64 17.58 10.92 10.79
N ILE A 65 17.39 11.74 11.81
CA ILE A 65 17.11 11.29 13.17
C ILE A 65 15.60 11.19 13.34
N VAL A 66 15.10 10.00 13.64
CA VAL A 66 13.67 9.74 13.84
C VAL A 66 13.37 9.41 15.29
N THR A 67 12.23 9.90 15.79
CA THR A 67 11.65 9.43 17.05
C THR A 67 10.80 8.19 16.78
N LEU A 68 11.09 7.08 17.45
CA LEU A 68 10.57 5.76 17.09
C LEU A 68 9.12 5.52 17.54
N GLN A 69 8.62 6.32 18.47
CA GLN A 69 7.20 6.43 18.82
C GLN A 69 6.64 7.80 18.43
N GLY A 70 5.44 7.82 17.86
CA GLY A 70 4.80 9.05 17.42
C GLY A 70 3.52 8.83 16.62
N PRO A 71 2.72 9.89 16.43
CA PRO A 71 1.50 9.82 15.66
C PRO A 71 1.79 9.54 14.18
N ASP A 72 0.89 8.81 13.52
CA ASP A 72 0.84 8.70 12.06
C ASP A 72 0.25 9.97 11.41
N SER A 73 0.09 9.96 10.09
CA SER A 73 -0.50 11.08 9.33
C SER A 73 -1.94 11.42 9.69
N ALA A 74 -2.64 10.53 10.43
CA ALA A 74 -4.00 10.73 10.94
C ALA A 74 -4.00 11.07 12.44
N GLY A 75 -2.84 11.28 13.06
CA GLY A 75 -2.73 11.61 14.48
C GLY A 75 -2.81 10.39 15.42
N LYS A 76 -2.89 9.17 14.89
CA LYS A 76 -2.97 7.96 15.71
C LYS A 76 -1.58 7.52 16.13
N LEU A 77 -1.38 7.30 17.44
CA LEU A 77 -0.10 6.81 17.94
C LEU A 77 0.22 5.43 17.35
N GLN A 78 1.38 5.30 16.73
CA GLN A 78 1.86 4.06 16.13
C GLN A 78 3.20 3.68 16.77
N ASP A 79 3.40 2.40 17.11
CA ASP A 79 4.69 1.90 17.55
C ASP A 79 5.52 1.42 16.36
N ALA A 80 6.85 1.54 16.40
CA ALA A 80 7.74 0.95 15.41
C ALA A 80 8.53 -0.23 16.00
N GLY A 81 8.70 -1.29 15.22
CA GLY A 81 9.62 -2.37 15.54
C GLY A 81 11.06 -1.92 15.31
N VAL A 82 11.96 -2.36 16.18
CA VAL A 82 13.40 -2.05 16.11
C VAL A 82 14.21 -3.30 16.29
N VAL A 83 15.35 -3.34 15.61
CA VAL A 83 16.47 -4.21 15.96
C VAL A 83 17.36 -3.36 16.86
N ALA A 84 17.74 -3.89 18.02
CA ALA A 84 18.46 -3.16 19.06
C ALA A 84 19.55 -4.02 19.70
N ASP A 85 20.68 -3.42 20.00
CA ASP A 85 21.74 -4.04 20.81
C ASP A 85 21.62 -3.58 22.29
N GLN A 86 22.68 -3.77 23.09
CA GLN A 86 22.70 -3.33 24.49
C GLN A 86 22.78 -1.80 24.66
N SER A 87 23.26 -1.08 23.65
CA SER A 87 23.40 0.38 23.64
C SER A 87 22.14 1.08 23.14
N GLY A 88 21.31 0.42 22.32
CA GLY A 88 20.03 0.96 21.87
C GLY A 88 19.55 0.41 20.52
N PRO A 89 18.55 1.05 19.90
CA PRO A 89 18.11 0.72 18.54
C PRO A 89 19.25 0.88 17.54
N VAL A 90 19.47 -0.14 16.72
CA VAL A 90 20.46 -0.18 15.62
C VAL A 90 19.82 -0.12 14.25
N ALA A 91 18.56 -0.53 14.12
CA ALA A 91 17.81 -0.40 12.87
C ALA A 91 16.30 -0.28 13.12
N LEU A 92 15.61 0.33 12.16
CA LEU A 92 14.16 0.29 12.06
C LEU A 92 13.77 -1.01 11.34
N ALA A 93 13.19 -1.95 12.09
CA ALA A 93 12.97 -3.33 11.64
C ALA A 93 12.19 -3.38 10.32
N GLY A 94 12.74 -4.06 9.32
CA GLY A 94 12.12 -4.22 8.01
C GLY A 94 11.98 -2.93 7.18
N ILE A 95 12.58 -1.81 7.60
CA ILE A 95 12.41 -0.52 6.91
C ILE A 95 13.75 0.10 6.52
N MET A 96 14.64 0.36 7.48
CA MET A 96 15.91 1.06 7.23
C MET A 96 16.93 0.81 8.36
N GLY A 97 18.20 0.60 7.99
CA GLY A 97 19.31 0.49 8.94
C GLY A 97 19.65 1.82 9.62
N GLY A 98 20.25 1.73 10.80
CA GLY A 98 20.86 2.85 11.50
C GLY A 98 22.25 3.18 10.97
N ASN A 99 22.67 4.43 11.15
CA ASN A 99 23.95 4.93 10.64
C ASN A 99 25.16 4.40 11.45
N HIS A 100 25.02 4.25 12.77
CA HIS A 100 26.16 3.95 13.65
C HIS A 100 26.70 2.52 13.52
N CYS A 101 25.87 1.57 13.10
CA CYS A 101 26.24 0.17 12.87
C CYS A 101 26.40 -0.16 11.37
N ALA A 102 26.43 0.87 10.52
CA ALA A 102 26.56 0.72 9.08
C ALA A 102 27.94 0.21 8.68
N VAL A 103 27.99 -0.61 7.64
CA VAL A 103 29.23 -1.01 6.99
C VAL A 103 29.90 0.19 6.32
N THR A 104 31.22 0.26 6.45
CA THR A 104 32.09 1.30 5.88
C THR A 104 33.25 0.64 5.13
N ASP A 105 34.06 1.43 4.44
CA ASP A 105 35.24 0.89 3.73
C ASP A 105 36.26 0.23 4.69
N ASP A 106 36.23 0.59 5.98
CA ASP A 106 37.08 0.01 7.03
C ASP A 106 36.51 -1.28 7.65
N THR A 107 35.26 -1.66 7.33
CA THR A 107 34.60 -2.81 7.97
C THR A 107 35.25 -4.13 7.55
N GLN A 108 35.63 -4.95 8.54
CA GLN A 108 36.26 -6.26 8.30
C GLN A 108 35.37 -7.43 8.70
N ASN A 109 34.55 -7.25 9.74
CA ASN A 109 33.67 -8.27 10.26
C ASN A 109 32.21 -7.81 10.11
N ILE A 110 31.34 -8.69 9.65
CA ILE A 110 29.94 -8.35 9.39
C ILE A 110 28.99 -9.32 10.08
N TYR A 111 27.80 -8.83 10.38
CA TYR A 111 26.64 -9.63 10.77
C TYR A 111 25.53 -9.43 9.74
N VAL A 112 25.01 -10.52 9.20
CA VAL A 112 24.00 -10.49 8.14
C VAL A 112 22.65 -10.85 8.75
N GLU A 113 21.67 -9.97 8.56
CA GLU A 113 20.27 -10.18 8.96
C GLU A 113 19.43 -10.54 7.73
N ALA A 114 18.73 -11.67 7.82
CA ALA A 114 17.60 -12.01 6.99
C ALA A 114 16.43 -12.36 7.93
N ALA A 115 15.29 -11.71 7.74
CA ALA A 115 14.16 -11.85 8.64
C ALA A 115 12.83 -11.87 7.90
N TYR A 116 11.84 -12.53 8.50
CA TYR A 116 10.44 -12.35 8.17
C TYR A 116 9.82 -11.36 9.16
N TRP A 117 9.30 -10.26 8.64
CA TRP A 117 8.51 -9.30 9.41
C TRP A 117 7.03 -9.48 9.09
N GLN A 118 6.19 -9.64 10.11
CA GLN A 118 4.76 -9.74 9.90
C GLN A 118 4.23 -8.46 9.20
N PRO A 119 3.47 -8.55 8.09
CA PRO A 119 3.07 -7.38 7.32
C PRO A 119 2.37 -6.29 8.13
N SER A 120 1.47 -6.67 9.03
CA SER A 120 0.76 -5.75 9.94
C SER A 120 1.70 -4.99 10.90
N ALA A 121 2.87 -5.56 11.21
CA ALA A 121 3.90 -4.94 12.02
C ALA A 121 4.76 -3.93 11.25
N ILE A 122 4.65 -3.86 9.91
CA ILE A 122 5.39 -2.92 9.06
C ILE A 122 4.47 -1.88 8.41
N GLN A 123 3.25 -2.27 8.02
CA GLN A 123 2.29 -1.43 7.30
C GLN A 123 2.12 -0.03 7.90
N GLY A 124 2.24 0.98 7.03
CA GLY A 124 2.07 2.40 7.37
C GLY A 124 3.24 3.05 8.12
N ARG A 125 4.16 2.28 8.72
CA ARG A 125 5.25 2.82 9.54
C ARG A 125 6.29 3.56 8.72
N ALA A 126 6.65 3.03 7.55
CA ALA A 126 7.54 3.75 6.63
C ALA A 126 6.92 5.08 6.19
N ARG A 127 5.61 5.09 5.89
CA ARG A 127 4.88 6.32 5.50
C ARG A 127 4.82 7.36 6.60
N ARG A 128 4.72 6.95 7.87
CA ARG A 128 4.80 7.87 9.02
C ARG A 128 6.08 8.70 8.98
N PHE A 129 7.18 8.07 8.60
CA PHE A 129 8.48 8.74 8.50
C PHE A 129 8.73 9.36 7.11
N ASN A 130 7.74 9.33 6.22
CA ASN A 130 7.85 9.75 4.83
C ASN A 130 8.95 8.99 4.05
N PHE A 131 9.09 7.70 4.34
CA PHE A 131 10.04 6.81 3.66
C PHE A 131 9.35 5.96 2.60
N SER A 132 10.09 5.68 1.54
CA SER A 132 9.75 4.69 0.52
C SER A 132 10.98 3.83 0.26
N THR A 133 11.14 2.74 1.02
CA THR A 133 12.25 1.79 0.85
C THR A 133 11.74 0.49 0.22
N ASP A 134 12.59 -0.17 -0.55
CA ASP A 134 12.29 -1.48 -1.14
C ASP A 134 11.97 -2.55 -0.11
N ALA A 135 12.66 -2.51 1.04
CA ALA A 135 12.44 -3.40 2.17
C ALA A 135 11.03 -3.20 2.75
N ALA A 136 10.68 -1.96 3.11
CA ALA A 136 9.36 -1.66 3.67
C ALA A 136 8.24 -2.02 2.70
N HIS A 137 8.41 -1.72 1.40
CA HIS A 137 7.43 -2.04 0.36
C HIS A 137 7.15 -3.55 0.26
N ARG A 138 8.18 -4.38 0.37
CA ARG A 138 8.06 -5.85 0.33
C ARG A 138 7.48 -6.39 1.64
N PHE A 139 8.06 -6.04 2.79
CA PHE A 139 7.59 -6.55 4.07
C PHE A 139 6.16 -6.11 4.41
N GLU A 140 5.71 -4.91 4.02
CA GLU A 140 4.31 -4.49 4.26
C GLU A 140 3.29 -5.28 3.43
N ARG A 141 3.73 -5.94 2.35
CA ARG A 141 2.91 -6.81 1.48
C ARG A 141 3.06 -8.30 1.81
N GLY A 142 4.18 -8.69 2.37
CA GLY A 142 4.52 -10.08 2.68
C GLY A 142 5.77 -10.52 1.91
N VAL A 143 6.69 -11.13 2.66
CA VAL A 143 7.89 -11.81 2.15
C VAL A 143 7.80 -13.25 2.63
N ASP A 144 8.17 -14.21 1.78
CA ASP A 144 8.02 -15.64 2.08
C ASP A 144 8.78 -16.05 3.36
N PRO A 145 8.07 -16.42 4.45
CA PRO A 145 8.73 -16.78 5.69
C PRO A 145 9.54 -18.08 5.59
N GLN A 146 9.19 -19.00 4.67
CA GLN A 146 9.86 -20.29 4.55
C GLN A 146 11.16 -20.23 3.76
N ASN A 147 11.39 -19.15 3.01
CA ASN A 147 12.58 -19.02 2.15
C ASN A 147 13.72 -18.24 2.81
N THR A 148 13.52 -17.72 4.03
CA THR A 148 14.47 -16.82 4.72
C THR A 148 15.88 -17.42 4.81
N VAL A 149 16.02 -18.67 5.25
CA VAL A 149 17.33 -19.35 5.41
C VAL A 149 18.00 -19.61 4.06
N ASN A 150 17.24 -20.06 3.05
CA ASN A 150 17.79 -20.28 1.71
C ASN A 150 18.31 -18.97 1.09
N CYS A 151 17.59 -17.86 1.30
CA CYS A 151 18.05 -16.53 0.89
C CYS A 151 19.34 -16.12 1.59
N LEU A 152 19.45 -16.40 2.90
CA LEU A 152 20.64 -16.09 3.69
C LEU A 152 21.86 -16.90 3.22
N GLU A 153 21.68 -18.20 2.96
CA GLU A 153 22.73 -19.07 2.40
C GLU A 153 23.19 -18.58 1.02
N TYR A 154 22.24 -18.24 0.14
CA TYR A 154 22.55 -17.72 -1.20
C TYR A 154 23.32 -16.40 -1.14
N LEU A 155 22.86 -15.46 -0.29
CA LEU A 155 23.55 -14.20 -0.06
C LEU A 155 24.95 -14.41 0.52
N THR A 156 25.09 -15.34 1.46
CA THR A 156 26.38 -15.65 2.10
C THR A 156 27.37 -16.24 1.09
N ALA A 157 26.92 -17.13 0.22
CA ALA A 157 27.74 -17.66 -0.87
C ALA A 157 28.27 -16.55 -1.80
N LEU A 158 27.40 -15.59 -2.17
CA LEU A 158 27.80 -14.43 -2.99
C LEU A 158 28.78 -13.50 -2.26
N ILE A 159 28.60 -13.28 -0.95
CA ILE A 159 29.54 -12.49 -0.14
C ILE A 159 30.91 -13.16 -0.15
N VAL A 160 31.00 -14.46 0.09
CA VAL A 160 32.28 -15.19 0.09
C VAL A 160 32.93 -15.17 -1.29
N GLU A 161 32.14 -15.34 -2.36
CA GLU A 161 32.66 -15.29 -3.73
C GLU A 161 33.25 -13.92 -4.08
N VAL A 162 32.60 -12.83 -3.69
CA VAL A 162 32.97 -11.47 -4.10
C VAL A 162 33.94 -10.80 -3.15
N CYS A 163 33.73 -10.95 -1.83
CA CYS A 163 34.45 -10.25 -0.78
C CYS A 163 35.44 -11.17 -0.04
N GLY A 164 35.32 -12.49 -0.17
CA GLY A 164 36.07 -13.45 0.62
C GLY A 164 35.58 -13.58 2.06
N GLY A 165 36.44 -14.03 2.96
CA GLY A 165 36.16 -14.19 4.38
C GLY A 165 35.82 -15.62 4.80
N GLN A 166 35.41 -15.78 6.06
CA GLN A 166 34.98 -17.03 6.66
C GLN A 166 33.58 -16.86 7.23
N VAL A 167 32.79 -17.93 7.18
CA VAL A 167 31.37 -17.90 7.53
C VAL A 167 31.16 -18.59 8.87
N GLY A 168 30.48 -17.91 9.78
CA GLY A 168 30.01 -18.48 11.05
C GLY A 168 28.72 -19.30 10.88
N PRO A 169 28.27 -20.02 11.92
CA PRO A 169 27.00 -20.73 11.86
C PRO A 169 25.81 -19.77 11.74
N ILE A 170 24.73 -20.24 11.11
CA ILE A 170 23.44 -19.54 11.12
C ILE A 170 22.79 -19.69 12.50
N ASP A 171 22.29 -18.57 13.04
CA ASP A 171 21.41 -18.53 14.21
C ASP A 171 19.97 -18.33 13.75
N ASP A 172 19.21 -19.42 13.63
CA ASP A 172 17.82 -19.41 13.17
C ASP A 172 16.85 -19.42 14.36
N GLN A 173 16.13 -18.32 14.54
CA GLN A 173 15.19 -18.10 15.63
C GLN A 173 13.75 -17.99 15.10
N VAL A 174 12.99 -19.09 15.21
CA VAL A 174 11.58 -19.15 14.80
C VAL A 174 10.67 -19.03 16.02
N LEU A 175 9.94 -17.91 16.13
CA LEU A 175 9.04 -17.63 17.25
C LEU A 175 7.60 -18.03 16.96
N ASP A 176 6.92 -17.23 16.11
CA ASP A 176 5.51 -17.42 15.77
C ASP A 176 5.29 -17.03 14.30
N VAL A 177 5.55 -18.00 13.41
CA VAL A 177 5.25 -17.86 11.98
C VAL A 177 3.81 -18.32 11.74
N PRO A 178 2.92 -17.47 11.22
CA PRO A 178 1.52 -17.83 11.03
C PRO A 178 1.37 -19.09 10.16
N GLY A 179 0.70 -20.10 10.70
CA GLY A 179 0.33 -21.29 9.92
C GLY A 179 -0.62 -20.95 8.79
N ARG A 180 -0.40 -21.55 7.61
CA ARG A 180 -1.24 -21.36 6.42
C ARG A 180 -2.39 -22.36 6.45
N LYS A 181 -3.62 -21.88 6.60
CA LYS A 181 -4.81 -22.74 6.65
C LYS A 181 -5.17 -23.20 5.24
N PRO A 182 -5.49 -24.50 5.04
CA PRO A 182 -6.03 -24.95 3.76
C PRO A 182 -7.32 -24.22 3.40
N VAL A 183 -7.46 -23.86 2.13
CA VAL A 183 -8.62 -23.18 1.58
C VAL A 183 -9.38 -24.15 0.68
N SER A 184 -10.69 -24.25 0.90
CA SER A 184 -11.55 -25.14 0.13
C SER A 184 -12.29 -24.37 -0.96
N MET A 185 -12.25 -24.87 -2.19
CA MET A 185 -12.99 -24.34 -3.33
C MET A 185 -13.90 -25.39 -3.94
N ARG A 186 -15.20 -25.10 -3.96
CA ARG A 186 -16.22 -25.94 -4.60
C ARG A 186 -16.25 -25.62 -6.09
N LEU A 187 -16.13 -26.65 -6.94
CA LEU A 187 -16.20 -26.48 -8.38
C LEU A 187 -17.50 -25.78 -8.82
N ALA A 188 -18.62 -26.15 -8.21
CA ALA A 188 -19.93 -25.54 -8.50
C ALA A 188 -19.98 -24.04 -8.14
N ARG A 189 -19.25 -23.61 -7.10
CA ARG A 189 -19.15 -22.20 -6.73
C ARG A 189 -18.30 -21.43 -7.75
N ALA A 190 -17.16 -22.00 -8.16
CA ALA A 190 -16.32 -21.42 -9.21
C ALA A 190 -17.10 -21.21 -10.51
N MET A 191 -17.82 -22.23 -11.00
CA MET A 191 -18.67 -22.12 -12.18
C MET A 191 -19.74 -21.03 -12.04
N LYS A 192 -20.36 -20.92 -10.86
CA LYS A 192 -21.39 -19.91 -10.58
C LYS A 192 -20.83 -18.48 -10.55
N VAL A 193 -19.65 -18.28 -9.96
CA VAL A 193 -19.04 -16.96 -9.83
C VAL A 193 -18.43 -16.50 -11.16
N ILE A 194 -17.72 -17.39 -11.85
CA ILE A 194 -17.07 -17.10 -13.14
C ILE A 194 -18.12 -17.04 -14.26
N GLY A 195 -19.20 -17.81 -14.15
CA GLY A 195 -20.30 -17.82 -15.13
C GLY A 195 -20.07 -18.72 -16.33
N ILE A 196 -19.11 -19.65 -16.26
CA ILE A 196 -18.80 -20.62 -17.33
C ILE A 196 -18.78 -22.05 -16.80
N PRO A 197 -19.02 -23.05 -17.67
CA PRO A 197 -18.76 -24.43 -17.31
C PRO A 197 -17.25 -24.66 -17.12
N LEU A 198 -16.88 -25.28 -16.01
CA LEU A 198 -15.50 -25.68 -15.69
C LEU A 198 -15.47 -27.18 -15.39
N THR A 199 -14.42 -27.86 -15.84
CA THR A 199 -14.17 -29.26 -15.48
C THR A 199 -13.11 -29.35 -14.39
N LYS A 200 -13.05 -30.50 -13.69
CA LYS A 200 -12.07 -30.75 -12.64
C LYS A 200 -10.65 -30.72 -13.19
N GLU A 201 -10.47 -31.18 -14.42
CA GLU A 201 -9.18 -31.24 -15.11
C GLU A 201 -8.63 -29.85 -15.39
N ILE A 202 -9.48 -28.90 -15.82
CA ILE A 202 -9.09 -27.50 -16.05
C ILE A 202 -8.61 -26.88 -14.74
N VAL A 203 -9.39 -27.01 -13.67
CA VAL A 203 -9.04 -26.45 -12.35
C VAL A 203 -7.76 -27.08 -11.80
N ALA A 204 -7.63 -28.40 -11.91
CA ALA A 204 -6.45 -29.14 -11.48
C ALA A 204 -5.18 -28.73 -12.25
N ASP A 205 -5.28 -28.50 -13.57
CA ASP A 205 -4.16 -28.00 -14.38
C ASP A 205 -3.74 -26.60 -13.95
N VAL A 206 -4.69 -25.70 -13.71
CA VAL A 206 -4.42 -24.36 -13.20
C VAL A 206 -3.63 -24.42 -11.89
N PHE A 207 -4.12 -25.15 -10.89
CA PHE A 207 -3.45 -25.24 -9.60
C PHE A 207 -2.05 -25.88 -9.70
N LYS A 208 -1.86 -26.88 -10.57
CA LYS A 208 -0.51 -27.44 -10.84
C LYS A 208 0.44 -26.40 -11.45
N ARG A 209 -0.03 -25.63 -12.44
CA ARG A 209 0.78 -24.59 -13.10
C ARG A 209 1.14 -23.44 -12.15
N LEU A 210 0.28 -23.15 -11.17
CA LEU A 210 0.54 -22.19 -10.10
C LEU A 210 1.42 -22.75 -8.98
N GLY A 211 1.76 -24.05 -9.01
CA GLY A 211 2.55 -24.69 -7.96
C GLY A 211 1.78 -24.89 -6.65
N PHE A 212 0.46 -24.99 -6.70
CA PHE A 212 -0.36 -25.26 -5.52
C PHE A 212 -0.48 -26.74 -5.25
N GLU A 213 -0.26 -27.13 -4.00
CA GLU A 213 -0.60 -28.46 -3.52
C GLU A 213 -2.09 -28.50 -3.20
N PHE A 214 -2.79 -29.50 -3.75
CA PHE A 214 -4.22 -29.66 -3.52
C PHE A 214 -4.66 -31.12 -3.48
N ASN A 215 -5.75 -31.36 -2.77
CA ASN A 215 -6.49 -32.61 -2.77
C ASN A 215 -7.89 -32.39 -3.36
N LEU A 216 -8.36 -33.33 -4.18
CA LEU A 216 -9.72 -33.35 -4.69
C LEU A 216 -10.57 -34.32 -3.86
N GLU A 217 -11.56 -33.79 -3.16
CA GLU A 217 -12.50 -34.58 -2.37
C GLU A 217 -13.69 -35.10 -3.20
N ALA A 218 -14.43 -36.07 -2.66
CA ALA A 218 -15.54 -36.74 -3.36
C ALA A 218 -16.70 -35.82 -3.80
N SER A 219 -16.83 -34.63 -3.21
CA SER A 219 -17.89 -33.65 -3.49
C SER A 219 -17.45 -32.54 -4.46
N ASP A 220 -16.44 -32.79 -5.29
CA ASP A 220 -15.87 -31.81 -6.23
C ASP A 220 -15.36 -30.55 -5.56
N VAL A 221 -14.72 -30.76 -4.41
CA VAL A 221 -14.08 -29.73 -3.60
C VAL A 221 -12.57 -29.88 -3.73
N PHE A 222 -11.92 -28.80 -4.16
CA PHE A 222 -10.47 -28.67 -4.14
C PHE A 222 -10.06 -28.10 -2.79
N VAL A 223 -9.27 -28.83 -2.02
CA VAL A 223 -8.65 -28.35 -0.79
C VAL A 223 -7.21 -28.01 -1.11
N VAL A 224 -6.92 -26.72 -1.19
CA VAL A 224 -5.61 -26.18 -1.54
C VAL A 224 -4.90 -25.75 -0.28
N THR A 225 -3.65 -26.18 -0.08
CA THR A 225 -2.77 -25.58 0.93
C THR A 225 -1.99 -24.47 0.25
N PRO A 226 -2.26 -23.19 0.59
CA PRO A 226 -1.59 -22.08 -0.09
C PRO A 226 -0.08 -22.11 0.15
N PRO A 227 0.75 -21.90 -0.88
CA PRO A 227 2.19 -21.70 -0.69
C PRO A 227 2.48 -20.54 0.27
N SER A 228 3.62 -20.59 0.94
CA SER A 228 4.02 -19.59 1.96
C SER A 228 4.22 -18.19 1.39
N TYR A 229 4.59 -18.07 0.11
CA TYR A 229 4.76 -16.79 -0.58
C TYR A 229 3.44 -16.14 -1.06
N ARG A 230 2.28 -16.81 -0.98
CA ARG A 230 0.98 -16.32 -1.50
C ARG A 230 0.08 -15.69 -0.45
N PHE A 231 0.42 -14.51 0.06
CA PHE A 231 -0.31 -13.83 1.14
C PHE A 231 -1.78 -13.48 0.85
N ASP A 232 -2.22 -13.64 -0.39
CA ASP A 232 -3.52 -13.28 -0.94
C ASP A 232 -4.52 -14.44 -1.01
N ILE A 233 -4.15 -15.66 -0.59
CA ILE A 233 -5.05 -16.82 -0.62
C ILE A 233 -5.48 -17.19 0.80
N GLU A 234 -6.69 -16.76 1.17
CA GLU A 234 -7.29 -16.96 2.49
C GLU A 234 -8.74 -17.48 2.41
N ILE A 235 -9.45 -17.22 1.31
CA ILE A 235 -10.85 -17.57 1.10
C ILE A 235 -11.09 -18.28 -0.24
N GLU A 236 -12.26 -18.92 -0.36
CA GLU A 236 -12.65 -19.66 -1.57
C GLU A 236 -12.60 -18.79 -2.83
N GLU A 237 -13.03 -17.54 -2.74
CA GLU A 237 -13.03 -16.60 -3.86
C GLU A 237 -11.62 -16.30 -4.41
N ASP A 238 -10.55 -16.37 -3.60
CA ASP A 238 -9.18 -16.12 -4.06
C ASP A 238 -8.73 -17.25 -5.01
N LEU A 239 -9.11 -18.49 -4.70
CA LEU A 239 -8.86 -19.63 -5.59
C LEU A 239 -9.68 -19.52 -6.88
N ILE A 240 -10.90 -19.00 -6.80
CA ILE A 240 -11.76 -18.76 -7.98
C ILE A 240 -11.14 -17.69 -8.88
N GLU A 241 -10.59 -16.61 -8.30
CA GLU A 241 -9.85 -15.59 -9.03
C GLU A 241 -8.66 -16.22 -9.78
N GLU A 242 -7.87 -17.05 -9.11
CA GLU A 242 -6.72 -17.71 -9.73
C GLU A 242 -7.11 -18.62 -10.90
N VAL A 243 -8.23 -19.34 -10.76
CA VAL A 243 -8.82 -20.12 -11.86
C VAL A 243 -9.22 -19.23 -13.02
N ALA A 244 -9.96 -18.14 -12.76
CA ALA A 244 -10.39 -17.22 -13.80
C ALA A 244 -9.20 -16.57 -14.52
N ARG A 245 -8.18 -16.13 -13.76
CA ARG A 245 -6.98 -15.45 -14.26
C ARG A 245 -6.15 -16.38 -15.15
N MET A 246 -5.96 -17.62 -14.73
CA MET A 246 -5.19 -18.61 -15.49
C MET A 246 -5.96 -19.22 -16.66
N TYR A 247 -7.30 -19.25 -16.57
CA TYR A 247 -8.17 -19.57 -17.71
C TYR A 247 -8.13 -18.48 -18.78
N GLY A 248 -7.91 -17.21 -18.37
CA GLY A 248 -7.89 -16.04 -19.24
C GLY A 248 -9.24 -15.33 -19.24
N PHE A 249 -9.27 -14.07 -18.82
CA PHE A 249 -10.50 -13.30 -18.71
C PHE A 249 -11.17 -13.09 -20.08
N GLU A 250 -10.36 -12.99 -21.12
CA GLU A 250 -10.78 -12.90 -22.52
C GLU A 250 -11.52 -14.15 -23.03
N ASN A 251 -11.34 -15.29 -22.37
CA ASN A 251 -12.02 -16.54 -22.71
C ASN A 251 -13.39 -16.67 -22.01
N ILE A 252 -13.74 -15.73 -21.11
CA ILE A 252 -15.03 -15.69 -20.42
C ILE A 252 -16.01 -14.88 -21.28
N PRO A 253 -17.15 -15.45 -21.71
CA PRO A 253 -18.10 -14.75 -22.58
C PRO A 253 -18.86 -13.65 -21.85
N ASP A 254 -19.11 -12.54 -22.56
CA ASP A 254 -19.95 -11.45 -22.08
C ASP A 254 -21.43 -11.88 -22.06
N VAL A 255 -21.92 -12.33 -20.90
CA VAL A 255 -23.33 -12.66 -20.70
C VAL A 255 -24.02 -11.54 -19.91
N PRO A 256 -25.06 -10.87 -20.48
CA PRO A 256 -25.75 -9.81 -19.76
C PRO A 256 -26.48 -10.36 -18.52
N PRO A 257 -26.56 -9.57 -17.43
CA PRO A 257 -27.24 -10.01 -16.22
C PRO A 257 -28.74 -10.21 -16.47
N VAL A 258 -29.28 -11.34 -16.02
CA VAL A 258 -30.72 -11.62 -16.06
C VAL A 258 -31.34 -11.21 -14.73
N ALA A 259 -32.26 -10.25 -14.78
CA ALA A 259 -32.98 -9.76 -13.60
C ALA A 259 -34.46 -9.58 -13.90
N ALA A 260 -35.30 -9.76 -12.86
CA ALA A 260 -36.72 -9.46 -12.96
C ALA A 260 -36.93 -7.94 -13.07
N LEU A 261 -37.48 -7.49 -14.20
CA LEU A 261 -37.78 -6.07 -14.39
C LEU A 261 -39.09 -5.71 -13.69
N LYS A 262 -39.00 -4.83 -12.70
CA LYS A 262 -40.16 -4.21 -12.06
C LYS A 262 -40.27 -2.76 -12.48
N MET A 263 -41.45 -2.36 -12.93
CA MET A 263 -41.72 -0.95 -13.20
C MET A 263 -41.60 -0.17 -11.89
N SER A 264 -40.73 0.83 -11.89
CA SER A 264 -40.57 1.77 -10.79
C SER A 264 -41.01 3.16 -11.27
N ALA A 265 -42.18 3.61 -10.84
CA ALA A 265 -42.61 4.97 -11.09
C ALA A 265 -42.05 5.90 -10.00
N LYS A 266 -41.45 7.03 -10.41
CA LYS A 266 -41.17 8.12 -9.47
C LYS A 266 -42.49 8.81 -9.15
N ALA A 267 -42.66 9.26 -7.91
CA ALA A 267 -43.83 10.06 -7.55
C ALA A 267 -43.94 11.29 -8.48
N GLU A 268 -45.10 11.47 -9.11
CA GLU A 268 -45.34 12.52 -10.11
C GLU A 268 -45.04 13.94 -9.58
N ALA A 269 -45.32 14.15 -8.29
CA ALA A 269 -45.02 15.42 -7.61
C ALA A 269 -43.51 15.69 -7.43
N LYS A 270 -42.62 14.69 -7.60
CA LYS A 270 -41.17 14.86 -7.46
C LYS A 270 -40.55 15.30 -8.79
N ARG A 271 -40.08 16.54 -8.83
CA ARG A 271 -39.32 17.08 -9.97
C ARG A 271 -37.84 16.72 -9.83
N GLY A 272 -37.27 16.12 -10.87
CA GLY A 272 -35.85 15.79 -10.91
C GLY A 272 -34.97 17.01 -11.18
N VAL A 273 -33.74 16.98 -10.68
CA VAL A 273 -32.74 18.05 -10.92
C VAL A 273 -32.46 18.26 -12.42
N HIS A 274 -32.54 17.21 -13.26
CA HIS A 274 -32.35 17.34 -14.70
C HIS A 274 -33.41 18.23 -15.38
N LEU A 275 -34.65 18.21 -14.88
CA LEU A 275 -35.69 19.11 -15.39
C LEU A 275 -35.38 20.58 -15.04
N LEU A 276 -34.81 20.82 -13.85
CA LEU A 276 -34.36 22.16 -13.45
C LEU A 276 -33.19 22.63 -14.33
N ARG A 277 -32.20 21.77 -14.58
CA ARG A 277 -31.08 22.06 -15.50
C ARG A 277 -31.57 22.45 -16.88
N GLN A 278 -32.49 21.66 -17.45
CA GLN A 278 -33.08 21.92 -18.76
C GLN A 278 -33.79 23.28 -18.82
N ARG A 279 -34.58 23.62 -17.79
CA ARG A 279 -35.25 24.93 -17.73
C ARG A 279 -34.24 26.08 -17.70
N LEU A 280 -33.19 25.98 -16.88
CA LEU A 280 -32.16 27.03 -16.80
C LEU A 280 -31.41 27.19 -18.14
N ALA A 281 -31.15 26.08 -18.84
CA ALA A 281 -30.55 26.11 -20.17
C ALA A 281 -31.46 26.82 -21.19
N ILE A 282 -32.77 26.57 -21.18
CA ILE A 282 -33.75 27.25 -22.05
C ILE A 282 -33.80 28.76 -21.76
N GLU A 283 -33.67 29.14 -20.49
CA GLU A 283 -33.58 30.55 -20.07
C GLU A 283 -32.22 31.21 -20.41
N GLY A 284 -31.30 30.47 -21.04
CA GLY A 284 -30.00 30.95 -21.50
C GLY A 284 -28.95 31.04 -20.40
N TYR A 285 -29.02 30.19 -19.37
CA TYR A 285 -27.93 29.99 -18.41
C TYR A 285 -27.06 28.78 -18.79
N GLN A 286 -25.76 28.90 -18.59
CA GLN A 286 -24.78 27.84 -18.81
C GLN A 286 -24.49 27.11 -17.49
N GLU A 287 -24.50 25.77 -17.51
CA GLU A 287 -24.13 24.99 -16.32
C GLU A 287 -22.62 25.09 -16.06
N ALA A 288 -22.26 25.32 -14.79
CA ALA A 288 -20.89 25.27 -14.29
C ALA A 288 -20.77 24.19 -13.22
N VAL A 289 -19.61 23.53 -13.17
CA VAL A 289 -19.26 22.55 -12.13
C VAL A 289 -18.02 23.06 -11.42
N ASN A 290 -18.15 23.34 -10.13
CA ASN A 290 -17.07 23.87 -9.31
C ASN A 290 -16.59 22.84 -8.29
N PHE A 291 -15.38 23.02 -7.77
CA PHE A 291 -14.88 22.22 -6.67
C PHE A 291 -15.81 22.32 -5.45
N GLY A 292 -15.88 21.22 -4.69
CA GLY A 292 -16.53 21.20 -3.37
C GLY A 292 -15.72 21.90 -2.28
N PHE A 293 -14.47 22.24 -2.58
CA PHE A 293 -13.52 22.89 -1.70
C PHE A 293 -13.30 24.35 -2.12
N THR A 294 -13.03 25.22 -1.16
CA THR A 294 -12.76 26.64 -1.34
C THR A 294 -11.85 27.16 -0.23
N ASP A 295 -11.41 28.40 -0.32
CA ASP A 295 -10.72 29.09 0.76
C ASP A 295 -11.69 29.61 1.83
N LEU A 296 -11.23 29.62 3.08
CA LEU A 296 -11.99 30.10 4.23
C LEU A 296 -12.31 31.60 4.12
N GLU A 297 -11.40 32.40 3.57
CA GLU A 297 -11.57 33.85 3.43
C GLU A 297 -12.76 34.21 2.52
N SER A 298 -12.89 33.53 1.37
CA SER A 298 -14.01 33.71 0.45
C SER A 298 -15.33 33.31 1.08
N GLU A 299 -15.37 32.20 1.83
CA GLU A 299 -16.58 31.78 2.56
C GLU A 299 -16.96 32.81 3.63
N GLN A 300 -16.02 33.25 4.45
CA GLN A 300 -16.21 34.31 5.45
C GLN A 300 -16.78 35.57 4.82
N ARG A 301 -16.22 36.01 3.68
CA ARG A 301 -16.66 37.22 2.99
C ARG A 301 -18.05 37.10 2.37
N LEU A 302 -18.42 35.93 1.84
CA LEU A 302 -19.68 35.73 1.13
C LEU A 302 -20.87 35.43 2.06
N THR A 303 -20.64 34.73 3.16
CA THR A 303 -21.73 34.25 4.03
C THR A 303 -21.60 34.68 5.48
N GLY A 304 -20.46 35.25 5.89
CA GLY A 304 -20.21 35.63 7.29
C GLY A 304 -19.91 34.45 8.22
N VAL A 305 -19.71 33.25 7.68
CA VAL A 305 -19.36 32.05 8.48
C VAL A 305 -18.00 32.21 9.14
N THR A 306 -17.82 31.62 10.30
CA THR A 306 -16.51 31.48 10.95
C THR A 306 -15.89 30.13 10.65
N GLU A 307 -14.61 29.94 10.99
CA GLU A 307 -13.92 28.65 10.85
C GLU A 307 -14.64 27.51 11.57
N LYS A 308 -15.33 27.81 12.68
CA LYS A 308 -16.09 26.80 13.46
C LYS A 308 -17.33 26.32 12.72
N ASP A 309 -17.89 27.12 11.83
CA ASP A 309 -19.15 26.84 11.14
C ASP A 309 -18.97 25.99 9.86
N VAL A 310 -17.74 25.92 9.36
CA VAL A 310 -17.37 25.18 8.14
C VAL A 310 -16.65 23.87 8.46
N ILE A 311 -16.61 22.98 7.47
CA ILE A 311 -15.86 21.72 7.56
C ILE A 311 -14.48 21.96 6.95
N ALA A 312 -13.44 21.95 7.78
CA ALA A 312 -12.06 22.11 7.36
C ALA A 312 -11.50 20.81 6.76
N VAL A 313 -10.62 20.94 5.76
CA VAL A 313 -9.85 19.83 5.21
C VAL A 313 -8.53 19.75 5.95
N LEU A 314 -8.22 18.61 6.57
CA LEU A 314 -7.00 18.46 7.38
C LEU A 314 -5.73 18.57 6.54
N ASN A 315 -5.70 17.94 5.36
CA ASN A 315 -4.55 17.92 4.44
C ASN A 315 -4.99 18.42 3.06
N PRO A 316 -5.24 19.74 2.89
CA PRO A 316 -5.71 20.28 1.62
C PRO A 316 -4.59 20.26 0.56
N ILE A 317 -4.95 20.03 -0.70
CA ILE A 317 -3.99 20.05 -1.82
C ILE A 317 -3.36 21.43 -2.04
N ALA A 318 -4.08 22.50 -1.66
CA ALA A 318 -3.60 23.88 -1.63
C ALA A 318 -4.45 24.70 -0.66
N ASN A 319 -3.91 25.83 -0.18
CA ASN A 319 -4.61 26.72 0.78
C ASN A 319 -5.99 27.17 0.27
N GLN A 320 -6.13 27.36 -1.04
CA GLN A 320 -7.40 27.74 -1.69
C GLN A 320 -8.48 26.64 -1.69
N TYR A 321 -8.18 25.47 -1.13
CA TYR A 321 -9.08 24.33 -0.97
C TYR A 321 -9.14 23.87 0.50
N GLY A 322 -8.89 24.78 1.44
CA GLY A 322 -8.79 24.49 2.86
C GLY A 322 -10.11 24.14 3.55
N VAL A 323 -11.26 24.50 2.99
CA VAL A 323 -12.58 24.21 3.57
C VAL A 323 -13.58 23.70 2.55
N MET A 324 -14.58 22.96 3.00
CA MET A 324 -15.73 22.57 2.17
C MET A 324 -16.67 23.77 1.97
N ARG A 325 -17.20 23.96 0.76
CA ARG A 325 -18.12 25.05 0.44
C ARG A 325 -19.45 24.95 1.21
N SER A 326 -19.88 26.02 1.88
CA SER A 326 -21.18 26.11 2.56
C SER A 326 -22.32 26.55 1.62
N ASN A 327 -21.97 27.08 0.45
CA ASN A 327 -22.85 27.63 -0.56
C ASN A 327 -22.28 27.37 -1.99
N LEU A 328 -23.00 27.77 -3.03
CA LEU A 328 -22.56 27.64 -4.44
C LEU A 328 -22.08 28.97 -5.05
N TRP A 329 -22.17 30.08 -4.32
CA TRP A 329 -21.89 31.40 -4.85
C TRP A 329 -20.40 31.60 -5.13
N GLY A 330 -19.52 31.12 -4.25
CA GLY A 330 -18.06 31.32 -4.40
C GLY A 330 -17.53 30.84 -5.75
N GLY A 331 -17.82 29.59 -6.12
CA GLY A 331 -17.45 29.04 -7.42
C GLY A 331 -18.08 29.80 -8.60
N LEU A 332 -19.38 30.10 -8.53
CA LEU A 332 -20.07 30.84 -9.58
C LEU A 332 -19.54 32.27 -9.78
N LEU A 333 -19.23 32.98 -8.70
CA LEU A 333 -18.66 34.33 -8.74
C LEU A 333 -17.22 34.33 -9.26
N ASN A 334 -16.42 33.32 -8.88
CA ASN A 334 -15.09 33.14 -9.43
C ASN A 334 -15.15 32.88 -10.94
N ASN A 335 -16.09 32.05 -11.41
CA ASN A 335 -16.30 31.82 -12.84
C ASN A 335 -16.75 33.10 -13.56
N LEU A 336 -17.66 33.87 -12.97
CA LEU A 336 -18.09 35.17 -13.49
C LEU A 336 -16.89 36.11 -13.65
N LYS A 337 -16.12 36.35 -12.58
CA LYS A 337 -14.91 37.19 -12.59
C LYS A 337 -13.91 36.72 -13.64
N SER A 338 -13.66 35.42 -13.69
CA SER A 338 -12.72 34.79 -14.63
C SER A 338 -13.10 35.03 -16.09
N ASN A 339 -14.39 34.96 -16.42
CA ASN A 339 -14.89 35.22 -17.78
C ASN A 339 -14.91 36.72 -18.12
N LEU A 340 -15.33 37.59 -17.19
CA LEU A 340 -15.28 39.04 -17.38
C LEU A 340 -13.84 39.53 -17.63
N ASN A 341 -12.87 39.02 -16.86
CA ASN A 341 -11.45 39.30 -17.03
C ASN A 341 -10.88 38.84 -18.38
N ARG A 342 -11.56 37.91 -19.07
CA ARG A 342 -11.23 37.43 -20.42
C ARG A 342 -12.03 38.13 -21.52
N GLY A 343 -12.73 39.22 -21.19
CA GLY A 343 -13.45 40.05 -22.15
C GLY A 343 -14.86 39.57 -22.49
N ALA A 344 -15.41 38.60 -21.75
CA ALA A 344 -16.81 38.22 -21.94
C ALA A 344 -17.73 39.38 -21.51
N ALA A 345 -18.57 39.89 -22.42
CA ALA A 345 -19.47 41.02 -22.11
C ALA A 345 -20.67 40.62 -21.22
N ARG A 346 -21.08 39.34 -21.26
CA ARG A 346 -22.23 38.83 -20.49
C ARG A 346 -22.00 37.37 -20.13
N VAL A 347 -22.26 37.03 -18.87
CA VAL A 347 -22.07 35.68 -18.32
C VAL A 347 -23.30 35.31 -17.50
N ARG A 348 -23.91 34.15 -17.78
CA ARG A 348 -25.08 33.62 -17.07
C ARG A 348 -24.80 32.18 -16.69
N LEU A 349 -24.57 31.94 -15.41
CA LEU A 349 -24.13 30.64 -14.91
C LEU A 349 -25.12 30.09 -13.89
N PHE A 350 -25.25 28.77 -13.85
CA PHE A 350 -25.92 28.07 -12.77
C PHE A 350 -25.12 26.81 -12.39
N GLU A 351 -25.29 26.35 -11.16
CA GLU A 351 -24.72 25.09 -10.68
C GLU A 351 -25.77 24.34 -9.85
N ALA A 352 -25.81 23.02 -10.00
CA ALA A 352 -26.56 22.14 -9.13
C ALA A 352 -25.59 21.15 -8.47
N GLY A 353 -25.26 21.41 -7.21
CA GLY A 353 -24.29 20.62 -6.46
C GLY A 353 -24.59 20.59 -4.95
N ARG A 354 -23.87 19.73 -4.23
CA ARG A 354 -23.97 19.67 -2.77
C ARG A 354 -23.25 20.86 -2.12
N VAL A 355 -23.75 21.25 -0.97
CA VAL A 355 -23.11 22.17 -0.03
C VAL A 355 -22.93 21.45 1.30
N PHE A 356 -21.95 21.87 2.08
CA PHE A 356 -21.54 21.19 3.29
C PHE A 356 -21.74 22.13 4.47
N LYS A 357 -22.59 21.73 5.40
CA LYS A 357 -22.86 22.47 6.64
C LYS A 357 -22.44 21.60 7.79
N ARG A 358 -21.79 22.21 8.77
CA ARG A 358 -21.47 21.52 10.02
C ARG A 358 -22.77 21.21 10.77
N ASP A 359 -22.94 19.95 11.14
CA ASP A 359 -24.03 19.51 12.02
C ASP A 359 -23.43 19.12 13.37
N LEU A 360 -23.79 19.87 14.41
CA LEU A 360 -23.27 19.66 15.76
C LEU A 360 -23.82 18.38 16.43
N ASN A 361 -24.84 17.76 15.85
CA ASN A 361 -25.42 16.51 16.36
C ASN A 361 -24.66 15.27 15.87
N VAL A 362 -23.76 15.42 14.91
CA VAL A 362 -22.91 14.31 14.43
C VAL A 362 -21.71 14.20 15.36
N GLN A 363 -21.65 13.11 16.12
CA GLN A 363 -20.50 12.74 16.94
C GLN A 363 -19.61 11.76 16.16
N GLU A 364 -18.29 11.85 16.37
CA GLU A 364 -17.29 10.94 15.78
C GLU A 364 -17.41 9.50 16.27
#